data_AF-A0A9E0EG32-F1
#
_entry.id   AF-A0A9E0EG32-F1
#
_cell.length_a   1.000
_cell.length_b   1.000
_cell.length_c   1.000
_cell.angle_alpha   90.00
_cell.angle_beta   90.00
_cell.angle_gamma   90.00
#
_symmetry.space_group_name_H-M   'P 1'
#
loop_
_entity.id
_entity.type
_entity.pdbx_description
1 polymer ?
#
loop_
_entity_poly.entity_id
_entity_poly.type
_entity_poly.pdbx_seq_one_letter_code
_entity_poly.pdbx_strand_id
1 'polypeptide(L)'
;MVSWGIMKKAEIELDVVVLLVAALTMLLTGALLFPVSRGLLPYYENGVYGLFLFIFALQMVTLGRTPFGDAPRSKALIAVGVVVASLGMITCFIPEVLSRVPQILLSISFGLGGIALLLQMILSPDRFPTWRRYGGVFRHLIAGCAAVYALSALIGLLVVRKDLLSTPMTAVVVLVMGFSLTYLAVTLQKIYNTYPEAVQEPKGELDLPIERAMILLTGVFMVILGVLLVPVNLGKLPFSGSAQLGLLMVIMAIQILATGASPIGSFPRTWLMIIIGLVFVALGATSCIIPWVLVAPLTLLIGCTNILGGVLKLKEILVPIIKGPRGAGPVPPVLVRLNLVQVAMNLVSVTFGASMLIHDLLPGMVIGVVLAANGGLLLYLMHILYELDRLQKTMSQPAS
;
A
#
# COMPACT_ATOMS: atom_id res chain seq x y z
N MET A 1 1.92 13.30 31.64
CA MET A 1 1.39 11.93 31.81
C MET A 1 0.79 11.30 30.53
N VAL A 2 0.92 11.90 29.34
CA VAL A 2 0.38 11.34 28.06
C VAL A 2 1.36 10.37 27.36
N SER A 3 2.64 10.39 27.73
CA SER A 3 3.73 9.65 27.04
C SER A 3 3.60 8.11 27.07
N TRP A 4 3.05 7.52 28.14
CA TRP A 4 2.98 6.06 28.29
C TRP A 4 1.91 5.38 27.41
N GLY A 5 0.86 6.09 27.02
CA GLY A 5 -0.21 5.51 26.18
C GLY A 5 0.20 5.28 24.72
N ILE A 6 1.07 6.15 24.19
CA ILE A 6 1.46 6.16 22.77
C ILE A 6 2.47 5.03 22.46
N MET A 7 3.23 4.58 23.46
CA MET A 7 4.18 3.47 23.36
C MET A 7 3.52 2.08 23.52
N LYS A 8 2.21 2.02 23.82
CA LYS A 8 1.49 0.74 23.95
C LYS A 8 1.39 0.05 22.59
N LYS A 9 1.51 -1.28 22.58
CA LYS A 9 1.29 -2.12 21.41
C LYS A 9 -0.13 -1.89 20.86
N ALA A 10 -0.21 -1.61 19.57
CA ALA A 10 -1.44 -1.39 18.82
C ALA A 10 -1.73 -2.64 18.00
N GLU A 11 -2.77 -3.38 18.40
CA GLU A 11 -3.24 -4.58 17.70
C GLU A 11 -4.37 -4.18 16.77
N ILE A 12 -3.98 -3.59 15.63
CA ILE A 12 -4.91 -3.16 14.58
C ILE A 12 -4.86 -4.18 13.45
N GLU A 13 -6.03 -4.65 13.03
CA GLU A 13 -6.13 -5.60 11.91
C GLU A 13 -5.76 -4.95 10.57
N LEU A 14 -5.21 -5.75 9.66
CA LEU A 14 -4.73 -5.22 8.38
C LEU A 14 -5.85 -4.61 7.54
N ASP A 15 -7.05 -5.19 7.55
CA ASP A 15 -8.18 -4.63 6.81
C ASP A 15 -8.60 -3.27 7.36
N VAL A 16 -8.56 -3.07 8.68
CA VAL A 16 -8.75 -1.76 9.34
C VAL A 16 -7.66 -0.79 8.92
N VAL A 17 -6.39 -1.21 8.87
CA VAL A 17 -5.29 -0.36 8.39
C VAL A 17 -5.54 0.13 6.96
N VAL A 18 -5.88 -0.78 6.04
CA VAL A 18 -6.11 -0.40 4.63
C VAL A 18 -7.36 0.48 4.50
N LEU A 19 -8.40 0.23 5.30
CA LEU A 19 -9.58 1.10 5.38
C LEU A 19 -9.20 2.51 5.86
N LEU A 20 -8.35 2.64 6.88
CA LEU A 20 -7.88 3.94 7.35
C LEU A 20 -7.03 4.68 6.31
N VAL A 21 -6.19 3.95 5.56
CA VAL A 21 -5.43 4.54 4.44
C VAL A 21 -6.39 5.09 3.39
N ALA A 22 -7.37 4.28 2.95
CA ALA A 22 -8.37 4.71 1.97
C ALA A 22 -9.23 5.89 2.49
N ALA A 23 -9.62 5.86 3.76
CA ALA A 23 -10.38 6.91 4.41
C ALA A 23 -9.61 8.23 4.41
N LEU A 24 -8.33 8.20 4.80
CA LEU A 24 -7.48 9.38 4.83
C LEU A 24 -7.25 9.95 3.43
N THR A 25 -7.01 9.08 2.43
CA THR A 25 -6.91 9.51 1.03
C THR A 25 -8.21 10.18 0.55
N MET A 26 -9.38 9.64 0.87
CA MET A 26 -10.68 10.25 0.54
C MET A 26 -10.87 11.59 1.27
N LEU A 27 -10.58 11.66 2.56
CA LEU A 27 -10.70 12.90 3.34
C LEU A 27 -9.80 14.02 2.78
N LEU A 28 -8.54 13.69 2.46
CA LEU A 28 -7.61 14.64 1.85
C LEU A 28 -8.07 15.06 0.45
N THR A 29 -8.49 14.11 -0.37
CA THR A 29 -9.01 14.42 -1.71
C THR A 29 -10.21 15.37 -1.63
N GLY A 30 -11.19 15.07 -0.78
CA GLY A 30 -12.36 15.91 -0.59
C GLY A 30 -12.01 17.30 -0.02
N ALA A 31 -11.10 17.38 0.95
CA ALA A 31 -10.68 18.66 1.53
C ALA A 31 -9.92 19.54 0.51
N LEU A 32 -9.03 18.94 -0.28
CA LEU A 32 -8.19 19.64 -1.26
C LEU A 32 -8.97 20.03 -2.53
N LEU A 33 -10.09 19.36 -2.83
CA LEU A 33 -10.95 19.76 -3.95
C LEU A 33 -11.59 21.14 -3.78
N PHE A 34 -11.78 21.64 -2.55
CA PHE A 34 -12.31 22.99 -2.32
C PHE A 34 -11.37 24.10 -2.83
N PRO A 35 -10.09 24.19 -2.40
CA PRO A 35 -9.16 25.18 -2.96
C PRO A 35 -8.89 24.96 -4.45
N VAL A 36 -8.90 23.71 -4.93
CA VAL A 36 -8.82 23.40 -6.38
C VAL A 36 -10.01 24.02 -7.13
N SER A 37 -11.23 23.91 -6.62
CA SER A 37 -12.41 24.48 -7.27
C SER A 37 -12.38 26.00 -7.39
N ARG A 38 -11.57 26.67 -6.56
CA ARG A 38 -11.32 28.12 -6.59
C ARG A 38 -10.11 28.50 -7.45
N GLY A 39 -9.46 27.53 -8.11
CA GLY A 39 -8.25 27.74 -8.89
C GLY A 39 -6.99 28.01 -8.07
N LEU A 40 -7.01 27.77 -6.75
CA LEU A 40 -5.88 28.08 -5.86
C LEU A 40 -4.78 27.00 -5.88
N LEU A 41 -5.13 25.76 -6.23
CA LEU A 41 -4.21 24.64 -6.23
C LEU A 41 -4.38 23.81 -7.51
N PRO A 42 -3.28 23.26 -8.07
CA PRO A 42 -3.37 22.31 -9.18
C PRO A 42 -3.92 20.96 -8.69
N TYR A 43 -4.63 20.26 -9.57
CA TYR A 43 -5.21 18.95 -9.29
C TYR A 43 -4.70 17.91 -10.27
N TYR A 44 -4.15 16.82 -9.74
CA TYR A 44 -3.63 15.71 -10.53
C TYR A 44 -4.57 14.50 -10.44
N GLU A 45 -5.51 14.42 -11.39
CA GLU A 45 -6.55 13.39 -11.43
C GLU A 45 -5.98 11.96 -11.53
N ASN A 46 -5.01 11.75 -12.42
CA ASN A 46 -4.39 10.43 -12.62
C ASN A 46 -3.68 9.94 -11.34
N GLY A 47 -3.13 10.84 -10.52
CA GLY A 47 -2.51 10.48 -9.25
C GLY A 47 -3.53 9.94 -8.25
N VAL A 48 -4.72 10.54 -8.18
CA VAL A 48 -5.83 10.05 -7.34
C VAL A 48 -6.30 8.68 -7.83
N TYR A 49 -6.50 8.53 -9.13
CA TYR A 49 -6.98 7.28 -9.70
C TYR A 49 -5.98 6.14 -9.54
N GLY A 50 -4.71 6.39 -9.84
CA GLY A 50 -3.65 5.42 -9.67
C GLY A 50 -3.50 4.98 -8.21
N LEU A 51 -3.64 5.92 -7.26
CA LEU A 51 -3.58 5.62 -5.83
C LEU A 51 -4.73 4.71 -5.37
N PHE A 52 -5.98 4.97 -5.80
CA PHE A 52 -7.09 4.08 -5.45
C PHE A 52 -6.99 2.70 -6.10
N LEU A 53 -6.55 2.62 -7.37
CA LEU A 53 -6.27 1.33 -7.99
C LEU A 53 -5.21 0.54 -7.22
N PHE A 54 -4.15 1.22 -6.78
CA PHE A 54 -3.13 0.60 -5.94
C PHE A 54 -3.70 0.10 -4.60
N ILE A 55 -4.55 0.89 -3.92
CA ILE A 55 -5.18 0.49 -2.66
C ILE A 55 -6.11 -0.73 -2.86
N PHE A 56 -6.90 -0.78 -3.93
CA PHE A 56 -7.71 -1.96 -4.25
C PHE A 56 -6.85 -3.19 -4.55
N ALA A 57 -5.80 -3.01 -5.34
CA ALA A 57 -4.86 -4.08 -5.65
C ALA A 57 -4.18 -4.63 -4.40
N LEU A 58 -3.81 -3.75 -3.46
CA LEU A 58 -3.26 -4.16 -2.18
C LEU A 58 -4.24 -5.06 -1.41
N GLN A 59 -5.53 -4.73 -1.37
CA GLN A 59 -6.55 -5.57 -0.71
C GLN A 59 -6.68 -6.93 -1.39
N MET A 60 -6.62 -6.99 -2.72
CA MET A 60 -6.66 -8.25 -3.47
C MET A 60 -5.44 -9.14 -3.15
N VAL A 61 -4.24 -8.56 -3.13
CA VAL A 61 -2.99 -9.30 -2.91
C VAL A 61 -2.81 -9.70 -1.44
N THR A 62 -3.13 -8.82 -0.49
CA THR A 62 -2.86 -9.05 0.95
C THR A 62 -4.02 -9.74 1.68
N LEU A 63 -5.26 -9.33 1.41
CA LEU A 63 -6.44 -9.77 2.16
C LEU A 63 -7.34 -10.74 1.35
N GLY A 64 -7.11 -10.91 0.05
CA GLY A 64 -8.01 -11.67 -0.83
C GLY A 64 -9.37 -10.99 -1.04
N ARG A 65 -9.52 -9.73 -0.63
CA ARG A 65 -10.77 -8.99 -0.83
C ARG A 65 -10.77 -8.33 -2.20
N THR A 66 -11.84 -8.57 -2.94
CA THR A 66 -12.09 -7.92 -4.23
C THR A 66 -13.10 -6.78 -4.05
N PRO A 67 -13.20 -5.84 -5.00
CA PRO A 67 -14.26 -4.83 -5.00
C PRO A 67 -15.68 -5.42 -4.98
N PHE A 68 -15.84 -6.70 -5.35
CA PHE A 68 -17.12 -7.41 -5.41
C PHE A 68 -17.38 -8.32 -4.20
N GLY A 69 -16.49 -8.35 -3.20
CA GLY A 69 -16.61 -9.21 -2.02
C GLY A 69 -15.37 -10.05 -1.72
N ASP A 70 -15.50 -10.91 -0.73
CA ASP A 70 -14.44 -11.81 -0.28
C ASP A 70 -14.20 -12.92 -1.32
N ALA A 71 -12.95 -13.13 -1.72
CA ALA A 71 -12.55 -14.21 -2.62
C ALA A 71 -11.42 -15.05 -1.98
N PRO A 72 -11.36 -16.36 -2.26
CA PRO A 72 -10.25 -17.17 -1.75
C PRO A 72 -8.93 -16.68 -2.34
N ARG A 73 -7.89 -16.60 -1.51
CA ARG A 73 -6.54 -16.22 -1.94
C ARG A 73 -5.97 -17.32 -2.85
N SER A 74 -6.13 -17.11 -4.15
CA SER A 74 -5.61 -17.97 -5.23
C SER A 74 -4.47 -17.29 -5.96
N LYS A 75 -3.64 -18.07 -6.66
CA LYS A 75 -2.56 -17.54 -7.53
C LYS A 75 -3.11 -16.58 -8.59
N ALA A 76 -4.30 -16.90 -9.13
CA ALA A 76 -4.98 -16.06 -10.11
C ALA A 76 -5.37 -14.70 -9.51
N LEU A 77 -5.94 -14.68 -8.31
CA LEU A 77 -6.32 -13.43 -7.65
C LEU A 77 -5.10 -12.55 -7.35
N ILE A 78 -4.00 -13.14 -6.88
CA ILE A 78 -2.75 -12.41 -6.66
C ILE A 78 -2.22 -11.84 -7.97
N ALA A 79 -2.22 -12.62 -9.05
CA ALA A 79 -1.77 -12.16 -10.37
C ALA A 79 -2.63 -10.98 -10.88
N VAL A 80 -3.96 -11.08 -10.77
CA VAL A 80 -4.88 -9.98 -11.11
C VAL A 80 -4.58 -8.75 -10.24
N GLY A 81 -4.40 -8.94 -8.93
CA GLY A 81 -4.03 -7.86 -8.02
C GLY A 81 -2.71 -7.17 -8.44
N VAL A 82 -1.68 -7.92 -8.80
CA VAL A 82 -0.41 -7.37 -9.31
C VAL A 82 -0.60 -6.57 -10.60
N VAL A 83 -1.44 -7.05 -11.52
CA VAL A 83 -1.77 -6.31 -12.76
C VAL A 83 -2.48 -5.00 -12.44
N VAL A 84 -3.48 -5.01 -11.55
CA VAL A 84 -4.19 -3.80 -11.12
C VAL A 84 -3.26 -2.83 -10.39
N ALA A 85 -2.36 -3.33 -9.53
CA ALA A 85 -1.34 -2.51 -8.86
C ALA A 85 -0.41 -1.85 -9.89
N SER A 86 0.04 -2.61 -10.88
CA SER A 86 0.91 -2.12 -11.96
C SER A 86 0.23 -1.01 -12.76
N LEU A 87 -1.04 -1.21 -13.13
CA LEU A 87 -1.84 -0.18 -13.81
C LEU A 87 -2.00 1.07 -12.93
N GLY A 88 -2.23 0.90 -11.63
CA GLY A 88 -2.29 2.01 -10.67
C GLY A 88 -0.98 2.80 -10.60
N MET A 89 0.17 2.11 -10.52
CA MET A 89 1.50 2.72 -10.50
C MET A 89 1.80 3.48 -11.80
N ILE A 90 1.57 2.85 -12.96
CA ILE A 90 1.79 3.48 -14.27
C ILE A 90 0.92 4.74 -14.41
N THR A 91 -0.34 4.67 -13.97
CA THR A 91 -1.27 5.80 -13.99
C THR A 91 -0.78 6.96 -13.11
N CYS A 92 -0.23 6.68 -11.94
CA CYS A 92 0.37 7.71 -11.10
C CYS A 92 1.54 8.40 -11.82
N PHE A 93 2.44 7.63 -12.44
CA PHE A 93 3.71 8.17 -12.93
C PHE A 93 3.59 8.83 -14.30
N ILE A 94 2.75 8.30 -15.18
CA ILE A 94 2.66 8.75 -16.56
C ILE A 94 1.29 9.40 -16.78
N PRO A 95 1.24 10.74 -16.76
CA PRO A 95 -0.01 11.43 -17.06
C PRO A 95 -0.49 11.11 -18.49
N GLU A 96 -1.81 11.03 -18.64
CA GLU A 96 -2.55 11.01 -19.91
C GLU A 96 -2.44 9.75 -20.79
N VAL A 97 -1.39 8.94 -20.65
CA VAL A 97 -1.18 7.73 -21.49
C VAL A 97 -2.26 6.67 -21.30
N LEU A 98 -2.70 6.44 -20.06
CA LEU A 98 -3.71 5.42 -19.74
C LEU A 98 -5.06 6.01 -19.29
N SER A 99 -5.28 7.32 -19.34
CA SER A 99 -6.38 8.05 -18.67
C SER A 99 -7.76 7.35 -18.64
N ARG A 100 -8.21 6.69 -19.72
CA ARG A 100 -9.49 5.95 -19.75
C ARG A 100 -9.49 4.64 -18.97
N VAL A 101 -8.38 3.90 -18.96
CA VAL A 101 -8.31 2.57 -18.33
C VAL A 101 -8.57 2.64 -16.82
N PRO A 102 -7.94 3.54 -16.04
CA PRO A 102 -8.21 3.74 -14.64
C PRO A 102 -9.63 4.20 -14.36
N GLN A 103 -10.18 5.09 -15.19
CA GLN A 103 -11.57 5.55 -15.04
C GLN A 103 -12.54 4.37 -15.15
N ILE A 104 -12.37 3.49 -16.14
CA ILE A 104 -13.19 2.29 -16.31
C ILE A 104 -13.02 1.35 -15.12
N LEU A 105 -11.77 1.03 -14.74
CA LEU A 105 -11.48 0.11 -13.65
C LEU A 105 -12.02 0.63 -12.31
N LEU A 106 -11.88 1.92 -12.02
CA LEU A 106 -12.41 2.53 -10.81
C LEU A 106 -13.92 2.64 -10.84
N SER A 107 -14.53 2.93 -12.00
CA SER A 107 -16.00 2.92 -12.11
C SER A 107 -16.56 1.52 -11.87
N ILE A 108 -15.90 0.49 -12.39
CA ILE A 108 -16.28 -0.91 -12.11
C ILE A 108 -16.08 -1.22 -10.63
N SER A 109 -14.93 -0.86 -10.06
CA SER A 109 -14.57 -1.20 -8.68
C SER A 109 -15.44 -0.47 -7.65
N PHE A 110 -15.61 0.85 -7.78
CA PHE A 110 -16.46 1.64 -6.88
C PHE A 110 -17.94 1.50 -7.21
N GLY A 111 -18.30 1.59 -8.50
CA GLY A 111 -19.68 1.58 -8.99
C GLY A 111 -20.32 0.19 -8.87
N LEU A 112 -19.92 -0.73 -9.74
CA LEU A 112 -20.46 -2.09 -9.74
C LEU A 112 -20.10 -2.85 -8.46
N GLY A 113 -18.88 -2.68 -7.95
CA GLY A 113 -18.46 -3.27 -6.68
C GLY A 113 -19.30 -2.78 -5.49
N GLY A 114 -19.55 -1.47 -5.38
CA GLY A 114 -20.41 -0.90 -4.34
C GLY A 114 -21.84 -1.44 -4.39
N ILE A 115 -22.43 -1.53 -5.59
CA ILE A 115 -23.77 -2.12 -5.80
C ILE A 115 -23.77 -3.60 -5.42
N ALA A 116 -22.77 -4.37 -5.87
CA ALA A 116 -22.67 -5.79 -5.58
C ALA A 116 -22.55 -6.05 -4.08
N LEU A 117 -21.73 -5.29 -3.37
CA LEU A 117 -21.58 -5.39 -1.91
C LEU A 117 -22.86 -5.02 -1.15
N LEU A 118 -23.58 -3.99 -1.62
CA LEU A 118 -24.89 -3.62 -1.06
C LEU A 118 -25.90 -4.77 -1.24
N LEU A 119 -25.99 -5.33 -2.45
CA LEU A 119 -26.87 -6.45 -2.76
C LEU A 119 -26.51 -7.69 -1.94
N GLN A 120 -25.23 -8.03 -1.86
CA GLN A 120 -24.75 -9.13 -1.03
C GLN A 120 -25.09 -8.93 0.44
N MET A 121 -24.96 -7.72 0.98
CA MET A 121 -25.32 -7.43 2.36
C MET A 121 -26.80 -7.70 2.63
N ILE A 122 -27.69 -7.29 1.72
CA ILE A 122 -29.15 -7.43 1.87
C ILE A 122 -29.60 -8.87 1.62
N LEU A 123 -29.05 -9.54 0.60
CA LEU A 123 -29.51 -10.84 0.13
C LEU A 123 -28.86 -12.03 0.87
N SER A 124 -27.68 -11.84 1.49
CA SER A 124 -26.99 -12.94 2.17
C SER A 124 -27.70 -13.28 3.49
N PRO A 125 -28.11 -14.55 3.70
CA PRO A 125 -28.79 -14.98 4.93
C PRO A 125 -27.90 -14.79 6.16
N ASP A 126 -26.58 -14.87 5.99
CA ASP A 126 -25.60 -14.84 7.08
C ASP A 126 -25.15 -13.43 7.49
N ARG A 127 -25.50 -12.38 6.72
CA ARG A 127 -25.06 -10.99 6.97
C ARG A 127 -26.15 -10.18 7.66
N PHE A 128 -26.93 -9.43 6.89
CA PHE A 128 -27.90 -8.46 7.42
C PHE A 128 -28.91 -9.06 8.42
N PRO A 129 -29.53 -10.23 8.16
CA PRO A 129 -30.45 -10.84 9.12
C PRO A 129 -29.77 -11.21 10.44
N THR A 130 -28.56 -11.75 10.37
CA THR A 130 -27.77 -12.18 11.53
C THR A 130 -27.23 -11.00 12.34
N TRP A 131 -26.67 -10.00 11.68
CA TRP A 131 -26.17 -8.78 12.33
C TRP A 131 -27.29 -7.99 13.01
N ARG A 132 -28.49 -7.98 12.43
CA ARG A 132 -29.67 -7.36 13.04
C ARG A 132 -30.11 -8.08 14.33
N ARG A 133 -29.96 -9.42 14.38
CA ARG A 133 -30.25 -10.23 15.58
C ARG A 133 -29.25 -10.00 16.71
N TYR A 134 -27.96 -9.86 16.39
CA TYR A 134 -26.94 -9.58 17.42
C TYR A 134 -27.09 -8.21 18.09
N GLY A 135 -27.60 -7.20 17.36
CA GLY A 135 -27.84 -5.87 17.92
C GLY A 135 -26.56 -5.14 18.37
N GLY A 136 -26.72 -4.00 19.04
CA GLY A 136 -25.59 -3.21 19.55
C GLY A 136 -24.65 -2.70 18.44
N VAL A 137 -23.35 -3.03 18.57
CA VAL A 137 -22.29 -2.59 17.65
C VAL A 137 -22.53 -3.05 16.20
N PHE A 138 -23.21 -4.18 16.00
CA PHE A 138 -23.55 -4.69 14.66
C PHE A 138 -24.54 -3.79 13.91
N ARG A 139 -25.36 -2.97 14.59
CA ARG A 139 -26.21 -1.96 13.93
C ARG A 139 -25.37 -0.83 13.33
N HIS A 140 -24.31 -0.44 14.02
CA HIS A 140 -23.34 0.53 13.51
C HIS A 140 -22.53 -0.04 12.33
N LEU A 141 -22.24 -1.35 12.35
CA LEU A 141 -21.62 -2.03 11.21
C LEU A 141 -22.52 -1.99 9.98
N ILE A 142 -23.81 -2.34 10.13
CA ILE A 142 -24.79 -2.26 9.03
C ILE A 142 -24.85 -0.84 8.46
N ALA A 143 -24.98 0.18 9.32
CA ALA A 143 -25.07 1.56 8.90
C ALA A 143 -23.80 2.03 8.17
N GLY A 144 -22.62 1.70 8.71
CA GLY A 144 -21.34 2.02 8.09
C GLY A 144 -21.15 1.35 6.73
N CYS A 145 -21.42 0.05 6.63
CA CYS A 145 -21.37 -0.69 5.37
C CYS A 145 -22.35 -0.12 4.34
N ALA A 146 -23.61 0.11 4.73
CA ALA A 146 -24.62 0.68 3.83
C ALA A 146 -24.20 2.03 3.27
N ALA A 147 -23.70 2.93 4.13
CA ALA A 147 -23.22 4.25 3.72
C ALA A 147 -22.03 4.14 2.76
N VAL A 148 -21.01 3.34 3.09
CA VAL A 148 -19.82 3.13 2.26
C VAL A 148 -20.19 2.53 0.90
N TYR A 149 -21.06 1.53 0.85
CA TYR A 149 -21.46 0.87 -0.40
C TYR A 149 -22.29 1.79 -1.31
N ALA A 150 -23.23 2.55 -0.73
CA ALA A 150 -24.03 3.51 -1.48
C ALA A 150 -23.17 4.68 -2.01
N LEU A 151 -22.30 5.24 -1.17
CA LEU A 151 -21.38 6.32 -1.57
C LEU A 151 -20.34 5.84 -2.59
N SER A 152 -19.85 4.61 -2.45
CA SER A 152 -18.99 3.94 -3.43
C SER A 152 -19.68 3.88 -4.80
N ALA A 153 -20.94 3.43 -4.84
CA ALA A 153 -21.71 3.37 -6.08
C ALA A 153 -21.86 4.76 -6.73
N LEU A 154 -22.14 5.78 -5.92
CA LEU A 154 -22.22 7.17 -6.37
C LEU A 154 -20.88 7.69 -6.91
N ILE A 155 -19.77 7.44 -6.21
CA ILE A 155 -18.42 7.84 -6.66
C ILE A 155 -18.09 7.15 -7.99
N GLY A 156 -18.40 5.86 -8.14
CA GLY A 156 -18.19 5.14 -9.40
C GLY A 156 -18.97 5.73 -10.58
N LEU A 157 -20.15 6.29 -10.32
CA LEU A 157 -20.94 7.03 -11.31
C LEU A 157 -20.31 8.41 -11.62
N LEU A 158 -19.86 9.15 -10.61
CA LEU A 158 -19.21 10.45 -10.77
C LEU A 158 -17.88 10.37 -11.54
N VAL A 159 -17.15 9.26 -11.41
CA VAL A 159 -15.93 9.01 -12.20
C VAL A 159 -16.22 8.93 -13.70
N VAL A 160 -17.37 8.37 -14.10
CA VAL A 160 -17.77 8.26 -15.52
C VAL A 160 -18.45 9.54 -16.00
N ARG A 161 -19.28 10.14 -15.15
CA ARG A 161 -20.11 11.30 -15.49
C ARG A 161 -19.75 12.47 -14.57
N LYS A 162 -18.63 13.11 -14.92
CA LYS A 162 -18.07 14.25 -14.18
C LYS A 162 -19.01 15.46 -14.11
N ASP A 163 -19.90 15.59 -15.09
CA ASP A 163 -20.84 16.73 -15.19
C ASP A 163 -22.09 16.60 -14.31
N LEU A 164 -22.26 15.47 -13.59
CA LEU A 164 -23.44 15.27 -12.74
C LEU A 164 -23.48 16.20 -11.53
N LEU A 165 -22.30 16.51 -10.96
CA LEU A 165 -22.16 17.34 -9.78
C LEU A 165 -21.08 18.39 -10.01
N SER A 166 -21.27 19.57 -9.43
CA SER A 166 -20.20 20.57 -9.38
C SER A 166 -19.00 20.07 -8.58
N THR A 167 -17.81 20.61 -8.85
CA THR A 167 -16.58 20.24 -8.12
C THR A 167 -16.72 20.34 -6.60
N PRO A 168 -17.33 21.40 -6.02
CA PRO A 168 -17.57 21.46 -4.58
C PRO A 168 -18.54 20.39 -4.06
N MET A 169 -19.57 20.02 -4.82
CA MET A 169 -20.48 18.95 -4.43
C MET A 169 -19.80 17.58 -4.47
N THR A 170 -18.97 17.33 -5.48
CA THR A 170 -18.12 16.13 -5.55
C THR A 170 -17.17 16.07 -4.35
N ALA A 171 -16.58 17.20 -3.97
CA ALA A 171 -15.74 17.31 -2.77
C ALA A 171 -16.49 16.88 -1.49
N VAL A 172 -17.74 17.32 -1.33
CA VAL A 172 -18.60 16.92 -0.20
C VAL A 172 -18.87 15.42 -0.22
N VAL A 173 -19.25 14.84 -1.37
CA VAL A 173 -19.49 13.38 -1.48
C VAL A 173 -18.25 12.59 -1.09
N VAL A 174 -17.08 12.99 -1.59
CA VAL A 174 -15.79 12.36 -1.29
C VAL A 174 -15.41 12.50 0.19
N LEU A 175 -15.67 13.65 0.82
CA LEU A 175 -15.49 13.82 2.27
C LEU A 175 -16.40 12.91 3.07
N VAL A 176 -17.69 12.85 2.74
CA VAL A 176 -18.66 11.99 3.43
C VAL A 176 -18.26 10.52 3.30
N MET A 177 -17.73 10.10 2.14
CA MET A 177 -17.15 8.76 1.96
C MET A 177 -15.95 8.54 2.89
N GLY A 178 -15.03 9.51 2.99
CA GLY A 178 -13.88 9.43 3.91
C GLY A 178 -14.27 9.32 5.39
N PHE A 179 -15.29 10.08 5.82
CA PHE A 179 -15.85 9.95 7.18
C PHE A 179 -16.54 8.60 7.38
N SER A 180 -17.26 8.11 6.39
CA SER A 180 -17.94 6.81 6.44
C SER A 180 -16.95 5.64 6.53
N LEU A 181 -15.84 5.70 5.78
CA LEU A 181 -14.76 4.71 5.86
C LEU A 181 -14.06 4.75 7.23
N THR A 182 -13.77 5.95 7.77
CA THR A 182 -13.20 6.09 9.11
C THR A 182 -14.13 5.49 10.17
N TYR A 183 -15.43 5.78 10.07
CA TYR A 183 -16.45 5.25 10.97
C TYR A 183 -16.54 3.72 10.91
N LEU A 184 -16.51 3.16 9.69
CA LEU A 184 -16.49 1.71 9.48
C LEU A 184 -15.23 1.07 10.07
N ALA A 185 -14.05 1.66 9.86
CA ALA A 185 -12.79 1.18 10.41
C ALA A 185 -12.80 1.12 11.94
N VAL A 186 -13.29 2.19 12.60
CA VAL A 186 -13.42 2.24 14.07
C VAL A 186 -14.43 1.21 14.57
N THR A 187 -15.53 1.01 13.84
CA THR A 187 -16.55 0.02 14.21
C THR A 187 -16.03 -1.41 14.08
N LEU A 188 -15.32 -1.72 12.99
CA LEU A 188 -14.67 -3.02 12.80
C LEU A 188 -13.62 -3.30 13.88
N GLN A 189 -12.76 -2.33 14.19
CA GLN A 189 -11.78 -2.50 15.26
C GLN A 189 -12.44 -2.78 16.62
N LYS A 190 -13.55 -2.12 16.93
CA LYS A 190 -14.31 -2.40 18.16
C LYS A 190 -14.87 -3.82 18.16
N ILE A 191 -15.35 -4.30 17.01
CA ILE A 191 -15.85 -5.67 16.86
C ILE A 191 -14.71 -6.68 17.07
N TYR A 192 -13.55 -6.49 16.44
CA TYR A 192 -12.41 -7.39 16.60
C TYR A 192 -11.89 -7.43 18.04
N ASN A 193 -11.85 -6.29 18.73
CA ASN A 193 -11.47 -6.24 20.14
C ASN A 193 -12.49 -6.94 21.07
N THR A 194 -13.76 -6.97 20.69
CA THR A 194 -14.85 -7.56 21.52
C THR A 194 -15.05 -9.04 21.20
N TYR A 195 -14.84 -9.42 19.95
CA TYR A 195 -15.05 -10.77 19.42
C TYR A 195 -13.81 -11.21 18.65
N PRO A 196 -12.76 -11.69 19.35
CA PRO A 196 -11.52 -12.15 18.70
C PRO A 196 -11.76 -13.30 17.72
N GLU A 197 -12.78 -14.14 17.96
CA GLU A 197 -13.19 -15.23 17.06
C GLU A 197 -13.72 -14.75 15.70
N ALA A 198 -14.10 -13.47 15.59
CA ALA A 198 -14.50 -12.87 14.32
C ALA A 198 -13.29 -12.52 13.42
N VAL A 199 -12.08 -12.51 13.98
CA VAL A 199 -10.83 -12.38 13.21
C VAL A 199 -10.57 -13.71 12.52
N GLN A 200 -11.13 -13.89 11.33
CA GLN A 200 -10.80 -15.03 10.48
C GLN A 200 -9.63 -14.64 9.59
N GLU A 201 -8.48 -15.31 9.74
CA GLU A 201 -7.41 -15.21 8.75
C GLU A 201 -7.92 -15.66 7.37
N PRO A 202 -7.53 -15.00 6.27
CA PRO A 202 -8.04 -15.33 4.95
C PRO A 202 -7.73 -16.79 4.59
N LYS A 203 -8.74 -17.67 4.62
CA LYS A 203 -8.59 -19.06 4.17
C LYS A 203 -8.34 -19.08 2.66
N GLY A 204 -7.16 -19.56 2.24
CA GLY A 204 -6.80 -19.72 0.83
C GLY A 204 -5.73 -20.79 0.63
N GLU A 205 -5.61 -21.30 -0.60
CA GLU A 205 -4.59 -22.31 -0.97
C GLU A 205 -3.15 -21.78 -0.84
N LEU A 206 -2.98 -20.45 -0.97
CA LEU A 206 -1.70 -19.78 -0.77
C LEU A 206 -1.77 -18.89 0.46
N ASP A 207 -1.07 -19.31 1.50
CA ASP A 207 -0.74 -18.41 2.60
C ASP A 207 0.52 -17.63 2.23
N LEU A 208 0.33 -16.46 1.61
CA LEU A 208 1.40 -15.50 1.39
C LEU A 208 1.38 -14.50 2.56
N PRO A 209 2.38 -14.53 3.45
CA PRO A 209 2.50 -13.59 4.55
C PRO A 209 2.44 -12.15 4.06
N ILE A 210 1.84 -11.26 4.86
CA ILE A 210 1.68 -9.83 4.55
C ILE A 210 3.01 -9.20 4.14
N GLU A 211 4.09 -9.56 4.82
CA GLU A 211 5.44 -9.08 4.52
C GLU A 211 5.87 -9.43 3.08
N ARG A 212 5.60 -10.65 2.62
CA ARG A 212 5.94 -11.08 1.25
C ARG A 212 5.06 -10.39 0.20
N ALA A 213 3.79 -10.17 0.50
CA ALA A 213 2.90 -9.38 -0.36
C ALA A 213 3.39 -7.93 -0.52
N MET A 214 3.87 -7.32 0.56
CA MET A 214 4.44 -5.98 0.51
C MET A 214 5.77 -5.96 -0.25
N ILE A 215 6.64 -6.95 -0.05
CA ILE A 215 7.88 -7.13 -0.85
C ILE A 215 7.55 -7.26 -2.34
N LEU A 216 6.51 -8.03 -2.71
CA LEU A 216 6.05 -8.18 -4.08
C LEU A 216 5.64 -6.84 -4.68
N LEU A 217 4.76 -6.11 -4.01
CA LEU A 217 4.27 -4.82 -4.50
C LEU A 217 5.38 -3.77 -4.57
N THR A 218 6.30 -3.72 -3.61
CA THR A 218 7.47 -2.83 -3.65
C THR A 218 8.43 -3.23 -4.77
N GLY A 219 8.68 -4.52 -4.98
CA GLY A 219 9.51 -5.00 -6.09
C GLY A 219 8.94 -4.61 -7.45
N VAL A 220 7.63 -4.85 -7.66
CA VAL A 220 6.91 -4.46 -8.87
C VAL A 220 6.96 -2.94 -9.08
N PHE A 221 6.73 -2.14 -8.03
CA PHE A 221 6.87 -0.69 -8.07
C PHE A 221 8.26 -0.27 -8.57
N MET A 222 9.32 -0.83 -7.99
CA MET A 222 10.70 -0.47 -8.33
C MET A 222 11.06 -0.89 -9.76
N VAL A 223 10.59 -2.05 -10.23
CA VAL A 223 10.78 -2.49 -11.62
C VAL A 223 10.07 -1.56 -12.60
N ILE A 224 8.78 -1.30 -12.38
CA ILE A 224 7.99 -0.43 -13.25
C ILE A 224 8.62 0.96 -13.31
N LEU A 225 8.94 1.53 -12.16
CA LEU A 225 9.57 2.83 -12.09
C LEU A 225 10.90 2.85 -12.84
N GLY A 226 11.78 1.88 -12.59
CA GLY A 226 13.09 1.80 -13.23
C GLY A 226 13.00 1.69 -14.75
N VAL A 227 12.09 0.85 -15.25
CA VAL A 227 11.84 0.68 -16.69
C VAL A 227 11.27 1.95 -17.31
N LEU A 228 10.32 2.62 -16.64
CA LEU A 228 9.68 3.83 -17.15
C LEU A 228 10.59 5.06 -17.13
N LEU A 229 11.55 5.12 -16.21
CA LEU A 229 12.51 6.22 -16.18
C LEU A 229 13.39 6.28 -17.43
N VAL A 230 13.64 5.15 -18.12
CA VAL A 230 14.44 5.15 -19.37
C VAL A 230 13.78 5.99 -20.48
N PRO A 231 12.55 5.70 -20.94
CA PRO A 231 11.88 6.52 -21.96
C PRO A 231 11.56 7.94 -21.49
N VAL A 232 11.34 8.16 -20.19
CA VAL A 232 11.16 9.50 -19.61
C VAL A 232 12.42 10.35 -19.77
N ASN A 233 13.60 9.81 -19.44
CA ASN A 233 14.87 10.52 -19.60
C ASN A 233 15.24 10.73 -21.08
N LEU A 234 14.71 9.91 -21.99
CA LEU A 234 14.82 10.13 -23.44
C LEU A 234 13.82 11.17 -23.97
N GLY A 235 13.01 11.78 -23.11
CA GLY A 235 11.99 12.77 -23.50
C GLY A 235 10.78 12.20 -24.23
N LYS A 236 10.59 10.87 -24.22
CA LYS A 236 9.50 10.20 -24.96
C LYS A 236 8.19 10.11 -24.19
N LEU A 237 8.23 10.19 -22.86
CA LEU A 237 7.06 10.05 -22.00
C LEU A 237 7.03 11.16 -20.94
N PRO A 238 5.84 11.70 -20.63
CA PRO A 238 5.69 12.64 -19.54
C PRO A 238 5.80 11.92 -18.18
N PHE A 239 6.19 12.64 -17.13
CA PHE A 239 6.45 12.04 -15.84
C PHE A 239 6.01 12.92 -14.66
N SER A 240 5.32 12.32 -13.71
CA SER A 240 4.89 12.94 -12.46
C SER A 240 5.74 12.46 -11.29
N GLY A 241 6.85 13.18 -11.02
CA GLY A 241 7.73 12.89 -9.89
C GLY A 241 7.03 13.03 -8.53
N SER A 242 6.05 13.93 -8.39
CA SER A 242 5.29 14.09 -7.15
C SER A 242 4.45 12.85 -6.83
N ALA A 243 3.77 12.27 -7.83
CA ALA A 243 2.97 11.07 -7.64
C ALA A 243 3.84 9.82 -7.44
N GLN A 244 5.03 9.76 -8.05
CA GLN A 244 6.03 8.73 -7.77
C GLN A 244 6.43 8.73 -6.29
N LEU A 245 6.90 9.88 -5.78
CA LEU A 245 7.30 10.02 -4.39
C LEU A 245 6.09 9.79 -3.45
N GLY A 246 4.92 10.29 -3.83
CA GLY A 246 3.68 10.12 -3.08
C GLY A 246 3.28 8.66 -2.93
N LEU A 247 3.29 7.88 -4.02
CA LEU A 247 2.95 6.46 -4.00
C LEU A 247 3.98 5.65 -3.21
N LEU A 248 5.28 5.96 -3.36
CA LEU A 248 6.33 5.33 -2.55
C LEU A 248 6.13 5.59 -1.06
N MET A 249 5.78 6.82 -0.68
CA MET A 249 5.45 7.17 0.72
C MET A 249 4.24 6.39 1.24
N VAL A 250 3.19 6.22 0.42
CA VAL A 250 2.04 5.39 0.81
C VAL A 250 2.44 3.93 0.98
N ILE A 251 3.28 3.38 0.11
CA ILE A 251 3.82 2.01 0.25
C ILE A 251 4.57 1.86 1.59
N MET A 252 5.47 2.80 1.90
CA MET A 252 6.21 2.82 3.17
C MET A 252 5.27 2.96 4.37
N ALA A 253 4.26 3.83 4.26
CA ALA A 253 3.26 4.02 5.30
C ALA A 253 2.52 2.72 5.61
N ILE A 254 2.11 1.99 4.58
CA ILE A 254 1.41 0.72 4.74
C ILE A 254 2.33 -0.34 5.36
N GLN A 255 3.61 -0.40 4.97
CA GLN A 255 4.59 -1.29 5.64
C GLN A 255 4.71 -0.97 7.13
N ILE A 256 4.82 0.31 7.48
CA ILE A 256 4.87 0.78 8.87
C ILE A 256 3.60 0.38 9.63
N LEU A 257 2.42 0.61 9.04
CA LEU A 257 1.12 0.34 9.67
C LEU A 257 0.84 -1.17 9.80
N ALA A 258 1.19 -1.96 8.79
CA ALA A 258 0.86 -3.38 8.69
C ALA A 258 1.85 -4.28 9.43
N THR A 259 3.14 -4.06 9.26
CA THR A 259 4.20 -4.96 9.78
C THR A 259 5.07 -4.29 10.85
N GLY A 260 4.97 -2.97 11.04
CA GLY A 260 5.91 -2.23 11.89
C GLY A 260 7.30 -2.08 11.25
N ALA A 261 7.48 -2.55 10.02
CA ALA A 261 8.71 -2.35 9.27
C ALA A 261 8.79 -0.90 8.80
N SER A 262 9.83 -0.20 9.23
CA SER A 262 10.18 1.11 8.72
C SER A 262 11.46 1.00 7.85
N PRO A 263 11.77 2.04 7.06
CA PRO A 263 13.03 2.08 6.31
C PRO A 263 14.26 1.93 7.20
N ILE A 264 14.20 2.47 8.42
CA ILE A 264 15.29 2.54 9.40
C ILE A 264 15.48 1.18 10.11
N GLY A 265 14.43 0.37 10.21
CA GLY A 265 14.43 -0.90 10.92
C GLY A 265 13.03 -1.40 11.25
N SER A 266 12.93 -2.62 11.77
CA SER A 266 11.68 -3.18 12.28
C SER A 266 11.42 -2.68 13.70
N PHE A 267 10.22 -2.19 13.93
CA PHE A 267 9.78 -1.69 15.24
C PHE A 267 8.47 -2.39 15.65
N PRO A 268 8.21 -2.54 16.96
CA PRO A 268 6.91 -3.05 17.40
C PRO A 268 5.80 -2.12 16.92
N ARG A 269 4.67 -2.70 16.51
CA ARG A 269 3.46 -1.95 16.13
C ARG A 269 2.89 -1.26 17.37
N THR A 270 3.31 -0.03 17.63
CA THR A 270 2.81 0.83 18.72
C THR A 270 1.89 1.92 18.18
N TRP A 271 1.10 2.56 19.03
CA TRP A 271 0.28 3.70 18.62
C TRP A 271 1.08 4.84 18.01
N LEU A 272 2.32 5.07 18.48
CA LEU A 272 3.26 6.01 17.88
C LEU A 272 3.51 5.66 16.40
N MET A 273 3.81 4.38 16.14
CA MET A 273 4.07 3.89 14.80
C MET A 273 2.84 4.01 13.89
N ILE A 274 1.65 3.80 14.45
CA ILE A 274 0.38 4.02 13.74
C ILE A 274 0.22 5.49 13.33
N ILE A 275 0.45 6.43 14.25
CA ILE A 275 0.36 7.87 13.96
C ILE A 275 1.37 8.26 12.88
N ILE A 276 2.63 7.80 13.00
CA ILE A 276 3.68 8.06 12.00
C ILE A 276 3.26 7.50 10.64
N GLY A 277 2.75 6.27 10.59
CA GLY A 277 2.23 5.67 9.36
C GLY A 277 1.10 6.50 8.74
N LEU A 278 0.13 6.97 9.52
CA LEU A 278 -0.95 7.83 9.03
C LEU A 278 -0.43 9.19 8.51
N VAL A 279 0.57 9.77 9.15
CA VAL A 279 1.24 10.98 8.64
C VAL A 279 1.90 10.70 7.29
N PHE A 280 2.55 9.55 7.12
CA PHE A 280 3.16 9.16 5.84
C PHE A 280 2.11 8.93 4.75
N VAL A 281 0.96 8.33 5.09
CA VAL A 281 -0.18 8.25 4.16
C VAL A 281 -0.63 9.66 3.77
N ALA A 282 -0.77 10.58 4.72
CA ALA A 282 -1.24 11.93 4.44
C ALA A 282 -0.30 12.69 3.50
N LEU A 283 1.01 12.65 3.77
CA LEU A 283 2.03 13.24 2.90
C LEU A 283 2.02 12.59 1.51
N GLY A 284 1.97 11.26 1.46
CA GLY A 284 1.98 10.51 0.21
C GLY A 284 0.74 10.78 -0.66
N ALA A 285 -0.45 10.69 -0.07
CA ALA A 285 -1.71 10.98 -0.75
C ALA A 285 -1.77 12.43 -1.24
N THR A 286 -1.37 13.40 -0.39
CA THR A 286 -1.33 14.82 -0.79
C THR A 286 -0.40 15.04 -1.98
N SER A 287 0.76 14.38 -2.02
CA SER A 287 1.69 14.47 -3.15
C SER A 287 1.17 13.84 -4.44
N CYS A 288 0.31 12.82 -4.33
CA CYS A 288 -0.42 12.25 -5.47
C CYS A 288 -1.57 13.16 -5.95
N ILE A 289 -2.22 13.92 -5.06
CA ILE A 289 -3.37 14.77 -5.38
C ILE A 289 -2.91 16.12 -5.94
N ILE A 290 -1.95 16.77 -5.28
CA ILE A 290 -1.45 18.10 -5.63
C ILE A 290 0.00 17.99 -6.06
N PRO A 291 0.30 18.23 -7.35
CA PRO A 291 1.67 18.14 -7.84
C PRO A 291 2.52 19.30 -7.31
N TRP A 292 3.85 19.10 -7.30
CA TRP A 292 4.90 20.08 -7.00
C TRP A 292 5.00 20.59 -5.54
N VAL A 293 3.95 20.51 -4.72
CA VAL A 293 3.97 21.06 -3.35
C VAL A 293 4.90 20.31 -2.41
N LEU A 294 4.88 18.97 -2.46
CA LEU A 294 5.60 18.12 -1.50
C LEU A 294 6.85 17.47 -2.08
N VAL A 295 7.27 17.81 -3.30
CA VAL A 295 8.40 17.15 -3.96
C VAL A 295 9.68 17.29 -3.14
N ALA A 296 10.12 18.51 -2.84
CA ALA A 296 11.33 18.75 -2.06
C ALA A 296 11.34 18.07 -0.67
N PRO A 297 10.31 18.25 0.20
CA PRO A 297 10.32 17.60 1.51
C PRO A 297 10.25 16.07 1.42
N LEU A 298 9.54 15.51 0.45
CA LEU A 298 9.49 14.06 0.26
C LEU A 298 10.81 13.50 -0.27
N THR A 299 11.46 14.18 -1.22
CA THR A 299 12.78 13.79 -1.70
C THR A 299 13.78 13.76 -0.55
N LEU A 300 13.77 14.77 0.32
CA LEU A 300 14.62 14.81 1.50
C LEU A 300 14.32 13.65 2.46
N LEU A 301 13.03 13.44 2.77
CA LEU A 301 12.61 12.40 3.70
C LEU A 301 12.96 10.99 3.18
N ILE A 302 12.61 10.69 1.93
CA ILE A 302 12.88 9.39 1.29
C ILE A 302 14.40 9.19 1.13
N GLY A 303 15.12 10.22 0.67
CA GLY A 303 16.57 10.16 0.51
C GLY A 303 17.28 9.85 1.83
N CYS A 304 16.98 10.61 2.88
CA CYS A 304 17.56 10.40 4.21
C CYS A 304 17.20 9.03 4.79
N THR A 305 15.94 8.60 4.68
CA THR A 305 15.49 7.31 5.23
C THR A 305 16.11 6.13 4.49
N ASN A 306 16.32 6.21 3.18
CA ASN A 306 16.99 5.17 2.40
C ASN A 306 18.48 5.07 2.69
N ILE A 307 19.16 6.20 2.93
CA ILE A 307 20.57 6.21 3.36
C ILE A 307 20.71 5.63 4.77
N LEU A 308 19.96 6.18 5.74
CA LEU A 308 20.03 5.73 7.13
C LEU A 308 19.66 4.26 7.26
N GLY A 309 18.55 3.85 6.64
CA GLY A 309 18.09 2.46 6.63
C GLY A 309 19.07 1.50 5.99
N GLY A 310 19.63 1.86 4.82
CA GLY A 310 20.60 1.04 4.13
C GLY A 310 21.91 0.89 4.92
N VAL A 311 22.43 1.96 5.52
CA VAL A 311 23.65 1.94 6.34
C VAL A 311 23.46 1.12 7.61
N LEU A 312 22.34 1.27 8.32
CA LEU A 312 22.05 0.49 9.53
C LEU A 312 21.96 -1.01 9.23
N LYS A 313 21.23 -1.40 8.18
CA LYS A 313 21.12 -2.80 7.76
C LYS A 313 22.45 -3.38 7.29
N LEU A 314 23.27 -2.61 6.57
CA LEU A 314 24.64 -3.02 6.21
C LEU A 314 25.50 -3.27 7.45
N LYS A 315 25.41 -2.41 8.45
CA LYS A 315 26.13 -2.58 9.72
C LYS A 315 25.68 -3.86 10.44
N GLU A 316 24.38 -4.13 10.49
CA GLU A 316 23.83 -5.35 11.10
C GLU A 316 24.31 -6.64 10.41
N ILE A 317 24.48 -6.63 9.09
CA ILE A 317 24.96 -7.79 8.32
C ILE A 317 26.48 -7.94 8.42
N LEU A 318 27.24 -6.84 8.34
CA LEU A 318 28.70 -6.87 8.29
C LEU A 318 29.35 -7.11 9.66
N VAL A 319 28.76 -6.61 10.76
CA VAL A 319 29.31 -6.76 12.11
C VAL A 319 29.46 -8.24 12.53
N PRO A 320 28.48 -9.14 12.35
CA PRO A 320 28.61 -10.55 12.64
C PRO A 320 29.65 -11.27 11.75
N ILE A 321 29.75 -10.88 10.48
CA ILE A 321 30.73 -11.46 9.53
C ILE A 321 32.16 -11.11 9.95
N ILE A 322 32.39 -9.85 10.34
CA ILE A 322 33.71 -9.36 10.77
C ILE A 322 34.11 -9.89 12.15
N LYS A 323 33.14 -10.03 13.08
CA LYS A 323 33.40 -10.55 14.44
C LYS A 323 33.71 -12.05 14.49
N GLY A 324 33.64 -12.76 13.35
CA GLY A 324 33.90 -14.18 13.25
C GLY A 324 32.77 -15.04 13.85
N PRO A 325 32.59 -16.28 13.38
CA PRO A 325 31.50 -17.14 13.82
C PRO A 325 31.62 -17.47 15.32
N ARG A 326 30.56 -17.17 16.09
CA ARG A 326 30.36 -17.77 17.42
C ARG A 326 29.69 -19.13 17.23
N GLY A 327 30.49 -20.18 17.13
CA GLY A 327 30.02 -21.57 17.06
C GLY A 327 30.10 -22.17 15.66
N ALA A 328 30.73 -23.34 15.58
CA ALA A 328 31.19 -24.00 14.36
C ALA A 328 30.08 -24.73 13.59
N GLY A 329 30.04 -24.48 12.28
CA GLY A 329 29.32 -25.24 11.26
C GLY A 329 29.45 -24.54 9.90
N PRO A 330 29.51 -25.27 8.76
CA PRO A 330 29.52 -24.66 7.45
C PRO A 330 28.23 -23.86 7.24
N VAL A 331 28.36 -22.56 6.96
CA VAL A 331 27.21 -21.69 6.71
C VAL A 331 26.46 -22.20 5.48
N PRO A 332 25.15 -22.47 5.55
CA PRO A 332 24.39 -22.97 4.42
C PRO A 332 24.53 -22.04 3.20
N PRO A 333 24.72 -22.57 1.98
CA PRO A 333 24.93 -21.75 0.78
C PRO A 333 23.76 -20.80 0.49
N VAL A 334 22.55 -21.16 0.93
CA VAL A 334 21.36 -20.30 0.82
C VAL A 334 21.49 -19.04 1.69
N LEU A 335 22.08 -19.16 2.89
CA LEU A 335 22.29 -18.02 3.79
C LEU A 335 23.34 -17.05 3.24
N VAL A 336 24.37 -17.57 2.56
CA VAL A 336 25.37 -16.75 1.85
C VAL A 336 24.72 -15.98 0.71
N ARG A 337 23.88 -16.64 -0.12
CA ARG A 337 23.13 -15.98 -1.19
C ARG A 337 22.19 -14.89 -0.64
N LEU A 338 21.50 -15.18 0.46
CA LEU A 338 20.62 -14.23 1.14
C LEU A 338 21.38 -12.99 1.60
N ASN A 339 22.51 -13.17 2.30
CA ASN A 339 23.33 -12.06 2.77
C ASN A 339 23.88 -11.23 1.60
N LEU A 340 24.31 -11.87 0.51
CA LEU A 340 24.81 -11.17 -0.67
C LEU A 340 23.72 -10.31 -1.33
N VAL A 341 22.51 -10.87 -1.51
CA VAL A 341 21.36 -10.13 -2.03
C VAL A 341 21.00 -8.95 -1.12
N GLN A 342 21.00 -9.14 0.21
CA GLN A 342 20.71 -8.07 1.16
C GLN A 342 21.78 -6.97 1.16
N VAL A 343 23.07 -7.32 1.08
CA VAL A 343 24.16 -6.33 0.95
C VAL A 343 23.98 -5.52 -0.33
N ALA A 344 23.71 -6.19 -1.46
CA ALA A 344 23.47 -5.53 -2.74
C ALA A 344 22.27 -4.57 -2.68
N MET A 345 21.13 -5.02 -2.14
CA MET A 345 19.94 -4.19 -1.98
C MET A 345 20.17 -2.98 -1.08
N ASN A 346 20.88 -3.14 0.03
CA ASN A 346 21.14 -2.04 0.95
C ASN A 346 22.13 -1.02 0.35
N LEU A 347 23.15 -1.47 -0.37
CA LEU A 347 24.03 -0.58 -1.14
C LEU A 347 23.24 0.22 -2.17
N VAL A 348 22.38 -0.45 -2.94
CA VAL A 348 21.50 0.21 -3.91
C VAL A 348 20.56 1.21 -3.23
N SER A 349 20.00 0.89 -2.07
CA SER A 349 19.18 1.82 -1.28
C SER A 349 19.97 3.08 -0.88
N VAL A 350 21.21 2.92 -0.42
CA VAL A 350 22.08 4.06 -0.06
C VAL A 350 22.40 4.90 -1.30
N THR A 351 22.77 4.27 -2.41
CA THR A 351 23.07 4.98 -3.66
C THR A 351 21.85 5.72 -4.20
N PHE A 352 20.67 5.10 -4.17
CA PHE A 352 19.42 5.73 -4.56
C PHE A 352 19.09 6.93 -3.66
N GLY A 353 19.18 6.76 -2.34
CA GLY A 353 18.96 7.86 -1.39
C GLY A 353 19.96 9.00 -1.58
N ALA A 354 21.24 8.71 -1.82
CA ALA A 354 22.25 9.71 -2.12
C ALA A 354 21.97 10.45 -3.44
N SER A 355 21.54 9.73 -4.48
CA SER A 355 21.18 10.33 -5.78
C SER A 355 19.97 11.25 -5.72
N MET A 356 19.11 11.10 -4.71
CA MET A 356 18.00 12.02 -4.44
C MET A 356 18.45 13.33 -3.79
N LEU A 357 19.53 13.30 -3.00
CA LEU A 357 20.00 14.47 -2.23
C LEU A 357 21.11 15.25 -2.94
N ILE A 358 21.90 14.57 -3.78
CA ILE A 358 23.02 15.17 -4.51
C ILE A 358 22.62 15.28 -5.98
N HIS A 359 22.50 16.52 -6.46
CA HIS A 359 22.19 16.79 -7.88
C HIS A 359 23.28 16.18 -8.77
N ASP A 360 22.88 15.58 -9.89
CA ASP A 360 23.75 14.97 -10.90
C ASP A 360 24.73 13.88 -10.41
N LEU A 361 24.50 13.29 -9.23
CA LEU A 361 25.34 12.16 -8.77
C LEU A 361 25.26 10.96 -9.73
N LEU A 362 24.07 10.70 -10.27
CA LEU A 362 23.82 9.65 -11.25
C LEU A 362 22.93 10.19 -12.37
N PRO A 363 23.23 9.90 -13.65
CA PRO A 363 22.32 10.18 -14.74
C PRO A 363 20.98 9.49 -14.51
N GLY A 364 19.86 10.13 -14.86
CA GLY A 364 18.52 9.57 -14.61
C GLY A 364 18.29 8.18 -15.22
N MET A 365 18.94 7.87 -16.34
CA MET A 365 18.93 6.52 -16.94
C MET A 365 19.58 5.47 -16.03
N VAL A 366 20.69 5.82 -15.38
CA VAL A 366 21.40 4.92 -14.45
C VAL A 366 20.54 4.69 -13.21
N ILE A 367 19.89 5.73 -12.70
CA ILE A 367 18.92 5.61 -11.60
C ILE A 367 17.79 4.63 -11.98
N GLY A 368 17.27 4.72 -13.21
CA GLY A 368 16.27 3.78 -13.72
C GLY A 368 16.74 2.33 -13.71
N VAL A 369 17.94 2.06 -14.23
CA VAL A 369 18.53 0.70 -14.24
C VAL A 369 18.76 0.18 -12.82
N VAL A 370 19.29 1.03 -11.93
CA VAL A 370 19.56 0.67 -10.52
C VAL A 370 18.25 0.33 -9.78
N LEU A 371 17.19 1.10 -9.99
CA LEU A 371 15.87 0.82 -9.41
C LEU A 371 15.26 -0.47 -9.96
N ALA A 372 15.35 -0.69 -11.28
CA ALA A 372 14.85 -1.92 -11.89
C ALA A 372 15.61 -3.15 -11.37
N ALA A 373 16.93 -3.06 -11.23
CA ALA A 373 17.74 -4.11 -10.62
C ALA A 373 17.36 -4.36 -9.16
N ASN A 374 17.14 -3.31 -8.37
CA ASN A 374 16.68 -3.43 -6.98
C ASN A 374 15.32 -4.14 -6.88
N GLY A 375 14.38 -3.76 -7.75
CA GLY A 375 13.08 -4.41 -7.83
C GLY A 375 13.20 -5.88 -8.23
N GLY A 376 14.06 -6.20 -9.19
CA GLY A 376 14.37 -7.58 -9.57
C GLY A 376 14.96 -8.40 -8.43
N LEU A 377 15.88 -7.81 -7.65
CA LEU A 377 16.47 -8.45 -6.46
C LEU A 377 15.43 -8.71 -5.37
N LEU A 378 14.49 -7.79 -5.14
CA LEU A 378 13.36 -7.98 -4.21
C LEU A 378 12.47 -9.16 -4.63
N LEU A 379 12.16 -9.27 -5.92
CA LEU A 379 11.36 -10.37 -6.45
C LEU A 379 12.12 -11.71 -6.38
N TYR A 380 13.43 -11.68 -6.62
CA TYR A 380 14.29 -12.86 -6.47
C TYR A 380 14.43 -13.30 -5.01
N LEU A 381 14.53 -12.35 -4.07
CA LEU A 381 14.52 -12.63 -2.63
C LEU A 381 13.27 -13.38 -2.22
N MET A 382 12.11 -12.99 -2.74
CA MET A 382 10.85 -13.69 -2.48
C MET A 382 10.86 -15.13 -3.01
N HIS A 383 11.46 -15.36 -4.18
CA HIS A 383 11.65 -16.71 -4.71
C HIS A 383 12.53 -17.56 -3.78
N ILE A 384 13.63 -17.00 -3.26
CA ILE A 384 14.49 -17.67 -2.27
C ILE A 384 13.70 -18.01 -0.99
N LEU A 385 12.91 -17.07 -0.47
CA LEU A 385 12.09 -17.31 0.73
C LEU A 385 11.06 -18.42 0.52
N TYR A 386 10.47 -18.49 -0.66
CA TYR A 386 9.55 -19.57 -1.03
C TYR A 386 10.25 -20.94 -1.08
N GLU A 387 11.46 -21.00 -1.66
CA GLU A 387 12.27 -22.21 -1.71
C GLU A 387 12.71 -22.67 -0.30
N LEU A 388 13.07 -21.73 0.58
CA LEU A 388 13.39 -22.00 1.98
C LEU A 388 12.22 -22.62 2.75
N ASP A 389 11.03 -22.05 2.63
CA ASP A 389 9.82 -22.59 3.26
C ASP A 389 9.51 -24.00 2.76
N ARG A 390 9.69 -24.24 1.45
CA ARG A 390 9.48 -25.56 0.86
C ARG A 390 10.42 -26.59 1.49
N LEU A 391 11.71 -26.26 1.58
CA LEU A 391 12.71 -27.12 2.22
C LEU A 391 12.38 -27.36 3.70
N GLN A 392 11.96 -26.32 4.43
CA GLN A 392 11.57 -26.44 5.84
C GLN A 392 10.35 -27.36 6.02
N LYS A 393 9.33 -27.25 5.15
CA LYS A 393 8.16 -28.14 5.15
C LYS A 393 8.53 -29.59 4.81
N THR A 394 9.43 -29.81 3.85
CA THR A 394 9.92 -31.15 3.52
C THR A 394 10.71 -31.78 4.68
N MET A 395 11.50 -30.99 5.42
CA MET A 395 12.26 -31.47 6.58
C MET A 395 11.42 -31.69 7.85
N SER A 396 10.22 -31.11 7.92
CA SER A 396 9.31 -31.23 9.07
C SER A 396 8.18 -32.25 8.87
N GLN A 397 8.10 -32.89 7.69
CA GLN A 397 7.32 -34.12 7.51
C GLN A 397 8.13 -35.29 8.08
N PRO A 398 7.60 -36.04 9.07
CA PRO A 398 8.27 -37.26 9.51
C PRO A 398 8.32 -38.23 8.34
N ALA A 399 9.50 -38.80 8.08
CA ALA A 399 9.65 -39.90 7.14
C ALA A 399 8.70 -41.01 7.56
N SER A 400 7.68 -41.26 6.73
CA SER A 400 6.74 -42.36 6.89
C SER A 400 7.39 -43.69 6.53
#